data_AF-A0A6G3WL12-F1
#
_entry.id   AF-A0A6G3WL12-F1
#
_cell.length_a   1.000
_cell.length_b   1.000
_cell.length_c   1.000
_cell.angle_alpha   90.00
_cell.angle_beta   90.00
_cell.angle_gamma   90.00
#
_symmetry.space_group_name_H-M   'P 1'
#
loop_
_entity.id
_entity.type
_entity.pdbx_description
1 polymer ?
#
loop_
_entity_poly.entity_id
_entity_poly.type
_entity_poly.pdbx_seq_one_letter_code
_entity_poly.pdbx_strand_id
1 'polypeptide(L)'
;VEALADGRTGAVDRPGTTWRDRPSVVRGDGIFLAGDQVAAPGLLSEVSFTSGLEAAVLAVKAAGLSVKAAGQRSRTAPGAGAGPTRT
;
A
#
# COMPACT_ATOMS: atom_id res chain seq x y z
N VAL A 1 12.91 -25.43 -2.22
CA VAL A 1 12.63 -25.34 -0.77
C VAL A 1 11.21 -24.83 -0.64
N GLU A 2 10.26 -25.73 -0.42
CA GLU A 2 8.84 -25.38 -0.35
C GLU A 2 8.55 -24.85 1.06
N ALA A 3 8.56 -23.52 1.19
CA ALA A 3 8.37 -22.84 2.47
C ALA A 3 6.88 -22.63 2.78
N LEU A 4 6.07 -23.70 2.70
CA LEU A 4 4.71 -23.67 3.22
C LEU A 4 4.70 -24.44 4.55
N ALA A 5 4.58 -23.70 5.65
CA ALA A 5 4.48 -24.29 6.98
C ALA A 5 3.14 -25.01 7.11
N ASP A 6 3.21 -26.33 7.25
CA ASP A 6 2.04 -27.19 7.39
C ASP A 6 1.12 -26.68 8.52
N GLY A 7 -0.19 -26.63 8.26
CA GLY A 7 -1.19 -26.10 9.20
C GLY A 7 -1.28 -24.57 9.34
N ARG A 8 -0.53 -23.77 8.57
CA ARG A 8 -0.71 -22.30 8.55
C ARG A 8 -1.70 -21.89 7.46
N THR A 9 -2.89 -21.47 7.88
CA THR A 9 -3.98 -21.03 6.99
C THR A 9 -3.81 -19.60 6.44
N GLY A 10 -2.72 -18.90 6.79
CA GLY A 10 -2.58 -17.46 6.56
C GLY A 10 -3.48 -16.62 7.47
N ALA A 11 -3.64 -15.33 7.15
CA ALA A 11 -4.56 -14.43 7.85
C ALA A 11 -6.02 -14.95 7.82
N VAL A 12 -6.54 -15.32 8.99
CA VAL A 12 -7.91 -15.83 9.17
C VAL A 12 -8.59 -15.09 10.32
N ASP A 13 -9.78 -14.56 10.04
CA ASP A 13 -10.67 -14.02 11.06
C ASP A 13 -11.37 -15.18 11.79
N ARG A 14 -11.44 -15.08 13.12
CA ARG A 14 -12.17 -16.07 13.91
C ARG A 14 -13.68 -15.94 13.65
N PRO A 15 -14.46 -17.01 13.84
CA PRO A 15 -15.92 -16.91 13.79
C PRO A 15 -16.44 -15.78 14.69
N GLY A 16 -17.34 -14.95 14.15
CA GLY A 16 -17.88 -13.77 14.84
C GLY A 16 -17.00 -12.52 14.78
N THR A 17 -15.83 -12.59 14.14
CA THR A 17 -14.98 -11.43 13.87
C THR A 17 -14.85 -11.19 12.37
N THR A 18 -14.52 -9.96 12.00
CA THR A 18 -14.30 -9.53 10.63
C THR A 18 -12.96 -8.81 10.53
N TRP A 19 -12.51 -8.57 9.30
CA TRP A 19 -11.30 -7.80 9.06
C TRP A 19 -11.29 -6.40 9.73
N ARG A 20 -12.46 -5.83 10.06
CA ARG A 20 -12.57 -4.55 10.78
C ARG A 20 -12.16 -4.65 12.25
N ASP A 21 -12.18 -5.85 12.82
CA ASP A 21 -11.75 -6.13 14.19
C ASP A 21 -10.23 -6.34 14.29
N ARG A 22 -9.53 -6.37 13.16
CA ARG A 22 -8.08 -6.45 13.10
C ARG A 22 -7.45 -5.11 13.55
N PRO A 23 -6.19 -5.12 14.00
CA PRO A 23 -5.46 -3.90 14.32
C PRO A 23 -5.40 -2.94 13.12
N SER A 24 -5.62 -1.65 13.36
CA SER A 24 -5.46 -0.59 12.36
C SER A 24 -4.00 -0.44 11.90
N VAL A 25 -3.82 0.08 10.69
CA VAL A 25 -2.50 0.49 10.16
C VAL A 25 -1.82 1.47 11.10
N VAL A 26 -2.54 2.47 11.63
CA VAL A 26 -2.01 3.43 12.61
C VAL A 26 -2.33 2.95 14.02
N ARG A 27 -1.30 2.65 14.81
CA ARG A 27 -1.45 2.22 16.21
C ARG A 27 -1.32 3.34 17.22
N GLY A 28 -0.86 4.52 16.80
CA GLY A 28 -0.45 5.61 17.67
C GLY A 28 1.07 5.63 17.88
N ASP A 29 1.59 6.69 18.50
CA ASP A 29 3.00 6.81 18.91
C ASP A 29 4.05 6.56 17.81
N GLY A 30 3.70 6.90 16.56
CA GLY A 30 4.58 6.65 15.41
C GLY A 30 4.71 5.17 15.02
N ILE A 31 3.86 4.30 15.54
CA ILE A 31 3.83 2.87 15.21
C ILE A 31 2.84 2.63 14.07
N PHE A 32 3.35 2.04 12.98
CA PHE A 32 2.59 1.68 11.78
C PHE A 32 2.70 0.18 11.52
N LEU A 33 1.57 -0.50 11.33
CA LEU A 33 1.50 -1.94 11.08
C LEU A 33 1.28 -2.24 9.60
N ALA A 34 1.97 -3.26 9.12
CA ALA A 34 1.80 -3.82 7.78
C ALA A 34 1.72 -5.35 7.86
N GLY A 35 0.90 -5.95 7.00
CA GLY A 35 0.72 -7.39 6.91
C GLY A 35 -0.72 -7.81 6.63
N ASP A 36 -0.93 -9.10 6.45
CA ASP A 36 -2.22 -9.70 6.10
C ASP A 36 -3.24 -9.67 7.25
N GLN A 37 -2.79 -9.64 8.51
CA GLN A 37 -3.62 -9.49 9.72
C GLN A 37 -3.89 -8.02 10.11
N VAL A 38 -3.60 -7.05 9.24
CA VAL A 38 -3.89 -5.62 9.48
C VAL A 38 -5.22 -5.25 8.85
N ALA A 39 -5.98 -4.36 9.49
CA ALA A 39 -7.20 -3.80 8.92
C ALA A 39 -6.85 -2.86 7.75
N ALA A 40 -6.78 -3.43 6.55
CA ALA A 40 -6.60 -2.69 5.30
C ALA A 40 -7.52 -3.26 4.20
N PRO A 41 -7.92 -2.44 3.21
CA PRO A 41 -8.72 -2.92 2.09
C PRO A 41 -8.00 -3.98 1.26
N GLY A 42 -8.74 -4.97 0.78
CA GLY A 42 -8.26 -5.98 -0.17
C GLY A 42 -8.66 -7.41 0.23
N LEU A 43 -8.32 -8.37 -0.63
CA LEU A 43 -8.48 -9.81 -0.39
C LEU A 43 -7.13 -10.52 -0.52
N LEU A 44 -6.90 -11.54 0.33
CA LEU A 44 -5.66 -12.33 0.34
C LEU A 44 -4.42 -11.43 0.43
N SER A 45 -3.50 -11.54 -0.53
CA SER A 45 -2.24 -10.78 -0.58
C SER A 45 -2.42 -9.27 -0.74
N GLU A 46 -3.56 -8.79 -1.26
CA GLU A 46 -3.79 -7.35 -1.44
C GLU A 46 -3.67 -6.59 -0.12
N VAL A 47 -4.16 -7.18 0.98
CA VAL A 47 -4.10 -6.60 2.32
C VAL A 47 -2.65 -6.30 2.74
N SER A 48 -1.72 -7.21 2.43
CA SER A 48 -0.29 -7.01 2.72
C SER A 48 0.30 -5.84 1.94
N PHE A 49 -0.09 -5.68 0.67
CA PHE A 49 0.42 -4.59 -0.16
C PHE A 49 -0.20 -3.25 0.20
N THR A 50 -1.51 -3.18 0.42
CA THR A 50 -2.21 -1.94 0.75
C THR A 50 -1.78 -1.44 2.13
N SER A 51 -1.74 -2.30 3.14
CA SER A 51 -1.23 -1.95 4.48
C SER A 51 0.25 -1.58 4.44
N GLY A 52 1.08 -2.32 3.70
CA GLY A 52 2.52 -2.05 3.56
C GLY A 52 2.81 -0.69 2.94
N LEU A 53 2.11 -0.36 1.84
CA LEU A 53 2.26 0.94 1.19
C LEU A 53 1.84 2.08 2.12
N GLU A 54 0.69 1.95 2.78
CA GLU A 54 0.18 2.97 3.69
C GLU A 54 1.11 3.17 4.89
N ALA A 55 1.50 2.08 5.57
CA ALA A 55 2.42 2.12 6.71
C ALA A 55 3.76 2.75 6.35
N ALA A 56 4.34 2.39 5.19
CA ALA A 56 5.61 2.94 4.73
C ALA A 56 5.51 4.44 4.45
N VAL A 57 4.45 4.89 3.77
CA VAL A 57 4.23 6.32 3.49
C VAL A 57 4.09 7.11 4.78
N LEU A 58 3.36 6.58 5.76
CA LEU A 58 3.18 7.23 7.06
C LEU A 58 4.47 7.24 7.88
N ALA A 59 5.22 6.15 7.90
CA ALA A 59 6.50 6.04 8.61
C ALA A 59 7.54 7.03 8.08
N VAL A 60 7.66 7.13 6.75
CA VAL A 60 8.59 8.08 6.11
C VAL A 60 8.22 9.53 6.41
N LYS A 61 6.92 9.87 6.38
CA LYS A 61 6.42 11.19 6.79
C LYS A 61 6.71 11.47 8.26
N ALA A 62 6.44 10.51 9.15
CA ALA A 62 6.68 10.64 10.59
C ALA A 62 8.16 10.79 10.93
N ALA A 63 9.05 10.15 10.17
CA ALA A 63 10.50 10.29 10.31
C ALA A 63 11.04 11.65 9.81
N GLY A 64 10.19 12.53 9.27
CA GLY A 64 10.60 13.81 8.68
C GLY A 64 11.40 13.64 7.38
N LEU A 65 11.39 12.44 6.78
CA LEU A 65 12.10 12.14 5.55
C LEU A 65 11.19 12.50 4.38
N SER A 66 11.43 13.65 3.75
CA SER A 66 10.78 13.95 2.47
C SER A 66 11.36 13.06 1.37
N VAL A 67 10.53 12.21 0.76
CA VAL A 67 10.90 11.52 -0.48
C VAL A 67 11.13 12.59 -1.53
N LYS A 68 12.40 12.86 -1.89
CA LYS A 68 12.70 13.54 -3.15
C LYS A 68 12.02 12.69 -4.23
N ALA A 69 11.00 13.24 -4.88
CA ALA A 69 10.15 12.55 -5.84
C ALA A 69 10.97 11.60 -6.73
N ALA A 70 10.91 10.31 -6.41
CA ALA A 70 11.52 9.26 -7.21
C ALA A 70 10.77 9.25 -8.54
N GLY A 71 11.32 9.95 -9.52
CA GLY A 71 10.66 10.24 -10.79
C GLY A 71 9.92 11.58 -10.76
N GLN A 72 10.66 12.67 -10.97
CA GLN A 72 10.27 13.58 -12.03
C GLN A 72 9.93 12.69 -13.24
N ARG A 73 8.65 12.34 -13.41
CA ARG A 73 8.18 11.81 -14.68
C ARG A 73 8.50 12.90 -15.68
N SER A 74 9.58 12.71 -16.43
CA SER A 74 9.87 13.38 -17.67
C SER A 74 8.67 13.14 -18.58
N ARG A 75 7.61 13.94 -18.38
CA ARG A 75 6.61 14.17 -19.40
C ARG A 75 7.32 15.04 -20.41
N THR A 76 8.09 14.43 -21.29
CA THR A 76 8.27 14.98 -22.63
C THR A 76 6.84 15.16 -23.16
N ALA A 77 6.39 16.41 -23.17
CA ALA A 77 5.14 16.77 -23.80
C ALA A 77 5.20 16.31 -25.26
N PRO A 78 4.14 15.69 -25.82
CA PRO A 78 4.03 15.59 -27.26
C PRO A 78 3.98 17.02 -27.80
N GLY A 79 4.87 17.32 -28.74
CA GLY A 79 5.06 18.65 -29.31
C GLY A 79 3.76 19.27 -29.78
N ALA A 80 3.54 20.52 -29.40
CA ALA A 80 2.61 21.40 -30.08
C ALA A 80 3.07 21.55 -31.54
N GLY A 81 2.27 21.07 -32.49
CA GLY A 81 2.63 21.13 -33.90
C GLY A 81 1.62 20.49 -34.83
N ALA A 82 0.40 21.01 -34.87
CA ALA A 82 -0.46 20.90 -36.06
C ALA A 82 -1.51 22.02 -36.00
N GLY A 83 -1.25 23.10 -36.73
CA GLY A 83 -2.24 24.15 -36.99
C GLY A 83 -3.40 23.62 -37.84
N PRO A 84 -4.50 24.38 -37.94
CA PRO A 84 -5.71 23.90 -38.59
C PRO A 84 -5.53 23.80 -40.10
N THR A 85 -5.73 22.61 -40.67
CA THR A 85 -5.95 22.45 -42.11
C THR A 85 -7.44 22.57 -42.38
N ARG A 86 -7.81 23.73 -42.93
CA ARG A 86 -9.10 24.02 -43.54
C ARG A 86 -9.17 23.36 -44.91
N THR A 87 -10.16 22.50 -45.14
CA THR A 87 -10.83 22.34 -46.45
C THR A 87 -12.25 21.86 -46.22
#